data_AF-A0A820PXM6-F1
#
_entry.id   AF-A0A820PXM6-F1
#
_cell.length_a   1.000
_cell.length_b   1.000
_cell.length_c   1.000
_cell.angle_alpha   90.00
_cell.angle_beta   90.00
_cell.angle_gamma   90.00
#
_symmetry.space_group_name_H-M   'P 1'
#
loop_
_entity.id
_entity.type
_entity.pdbx_description
1 polymer ?
#
loop_
_entity_poly.entity_id
_entity_poly.type
_entity_poly.pdbx_seq_one_letter_code
_entity_poly.pdbx_strand_id
1 'polypeptide(L)'
;SRQSALQQSTYTLRLLNIRLIKDFFLSYIYGFEHRNISYFLTIQQSDIHHTRTYKLQTKILRFCQTLKQSIIKSYIEIPITCGNNYHYLVTGKFSKEKNIFYGIFRNTTLANSSHTGHAVCAYSIHSIREAFFQTIKRCIVDGKGYRGLGFISPDTHCVSNK
;
A
#
# COMPACT_ATOMS: atom_id res chain seq x y z
N SER A 1 -45.91 0.53 4.65
CA SER A 1 -45.01 0.35 5.81
C SER A 1 -43.67 -0.17 5.33
N ARG A 2 -42.57 0.51 5.71
CA ARG A 2 -41.14 0.09 5.83
C ARG A 2 -40.53 -0.75 4.68
N GLN A 3 -39.66 -0.16 3.85
CA GLN A 3 -38.16 -0.19 3.95
C GLN A 3 -37.58 -1.62 3.79
N SER A 4 -36.62 -1.90 2.92
CA SER A 4 -35.40 -1.14 2.67
C SER A 4 -34.81 -1.43 1.28
N ALA A 5 -34.49 -0.36 0.54
CA ALA A 5 -33.60 -0.42 -0.59
C ALA A 5 -32.20 -0.79 -0.09
N LEU A 6 -31.67 -1.93 -0.56
CA LEU A 6 -30.24 -2.23 -0.54
C LEU A 6 -29.54 -1.16 -1.39
N GLN A 7 -29.15 -0.06 -0.77
CA GLN A 7 -28.33 0.96 -1.39
C GLN A 7 -26.90 0.41 -1.48
N GLN A 8 -26.65 -0.47 -2.46
CA GLN A 8 -25.30 -0.81 -2.91
C GLN A 8 -24.73 0.44 -3.58
N SER A 9 -24.06 1.27 -2.79
CA SER A 9 -23.25 2.35 -3.33
C SER A 9 -21.96 1.75 -3.92
N THR A 10 -22.01 1.38 -5.19
CA THR A 10 -20.83 0.97 -5.95
C THR A 10 -19.95 2.20 -6.19
N TYR A 11 -18.96 2.42 -5.33
CA TYR A 11 -17.92 3.43 -5.55
C TYR A 11 -16.75 2.81 -6.32
N THR A 12 -16.54 3.24 -7.56
CA THR A 12 -15.34 2.90 -8.34
C THR A 12 -14.28 3.97 -8.11
N LEU A 13 -13.23 3.62 -7.35
CA LEU A 13 -12.11 4.51 -7.09
C LEU A 13 -10.94 4.20 -8.04
N ARG A 14 -10.68 5.08 -9.01
CA ARG A 14 -9.50 5.02 -9.87
C ARG A 14 -8.42 5.93 -9.31
N LEU A 15 -7.36 5.35 -8.77
CA LEU A 15 -6.28 6.09 -8.10
C LEU A 15 -5.17 6.57 -9.05
N LEU A 16 -5.10 6.06 -10.28
CA LEU A 16 -4.02 6.42 -11.22
C LEU A 16 -4.37 7.66 -12.05
N ASN A 17 -3.43 8.61 -12.13
CA ASN A 17 -3.50 9.73 -13.05
C ASN A 17 -3.47 9.24 -14.49
N ILE A 18 -4.44 9.64 -15.31
CA ILE A 18 -4.61 9.16 -16.70
C ILE A 18 -3.36 9.30 -17.57
N ARG A 19 -2.52 10.31 -17.30
CA ARG A 19 -1.28 10.56 -18.03
C ARG A 19 -0.20 9.51 -17.77
N LEU A 20 -0.21 8.87 -16.60
CA LEU A 20 0.79 7.90 -16.17
C LEU A 20 0.34 6.45 -16.38
N ILE A 21 -0.90 6.23 -16.82
CA ILE A 21 -1.49 4.88 -16.96
C ILE A 21 -0.73 4.03 -17.98
N LYS A 22 -0.08 4.63 -18.97
CA LYS A 22 0.69 3.88 -19.98
C LYS A 22 2.04 3.38 -19.46
N ASP A 23 2.61 4.04 -18.44
CA ASP A 23 4.01 3.84 -18.04
C ASP A 23 4.19 3.36 -16.59
N PHE A 24 3.13 3.37 -15.79
CA PHE A 24 3.16 2.96 -14.38
C PHE A 24 2.69 1.50 -14.20
N PHE A 25 3.62 0.63 -13.79
CA PHE A 25 3.30 -0.74 -13.40
C PHE A 25 2.66 -0.78 -12.00
N LEU A 26 1.44 -1.31 -11.90
CA LEU A 26 0.73 -1.57 -10.66
C LEU A 26 0.00 -2.91 -10.75
N SER A 27 0.38 -3.86 -9.90
CA SER A 27 -0.30 -5.15 -9.78
C SER A 27 -0.82 -5.36 -8.36
N TYR A 28 -2.09 -5.76 -8.23
CA TYR A 28 -2.71 -6.09 -6.95
C TYR A 28 -2.54 -7.59 -6.70
N ILE A 29 -1.82 -7.96 -5.65
CA ILE A 29 -1.47 -9.36 -5.35
C ILE A 29 -2.44 -9.98 -4.36
N TYR A 30 -2.83 -9.23 -3.32
CA TYR A 30 -3.67 -9.75 -2.25
C TYR A 30 -4.48 -8.64 -1.60
N GLY A 31 -5.65 -8.97 -1.07
CA GLY A 31 -6.51 -8.05 -0.34
C GLY A 31 -7.14 -8.73 0.88
N PHE A 32 -7.27 -7.99 1.97
CA PHE A 32 -7.94 -8.46 3.18
C PHE A 32 -8.55 -7.30 3.97
N GLU A 33 -9.47 -7.62 4.87
CA GLU A 33 -10.11 -6.67 5.78
C GLU A 33 -9.71 -6.97 7.22
N HIS A 34 -9.51 -5.92 8.01
CA HIS A 34 -9.38 -6.03 9.46
C HIS A 34 -9.88 -4.76 10.17
N ARG A 35 -10.92 -4.90 11.01
CA ARG A 35 -11.53 -3.83 11.83
C ARG A 35 -12.01 -2.64 11.00
N ASN A 36 -12.77 -2.89 9.93
CA ASN A 36 -13.34 -1.86 9.04
C ASN A 36 -12.27 -1.06 8.27
N ILE A 37 -11.11 -1.68 8.05
CA ILE A 37 -10.04 -1.14 7.21
C ILE A 37 -9.78 -2.18 6.12
N SER A 38 -9.81 -1.75 4.87
CA SER A 38 -9.39 -2.57 3.74
C SER A 38 -7.89 -2.41 3.53
N TYR A 39 -7.20 -3.52 3.34
CA TYR A 39 -5.79 -3.58 3.01
C TYR A 39 -5.61 -4.24 1.65
N PHE A 40 -4.72 -3.68 0.82
CA PHE A 40 -4.30 -4.31 -0.42
C PHE A 40 -2.77 -4.32 -0.51
N LEU A 41 -2.24 -5.42 -1.03
CA LEU A 41 -0.83 -5.59 -1.32
C LEU A 41 -0.62 -5.42 -2.80
N THR A 42 0.33 -4.57 -3.16
CA THR A 42 0.63 -4.25 -4.55
C THR A 42 2.10 -4.39 -4.86
N ILE A 43 2.41 -4.72 -6.10
CA ILE A 43 3.74 -4.53 -6.70
C ILE A 43 3.65 -3.29 -7.57
N GLN A 44 4.51 -2.31 -7.30
CA GLN A 44 4.53 -1.05 -8.04
C GLN A 44 5.93 -0.46 -8.11
N GLN A 45 6.11 0.53 -8.98
CA GLN A 45 7.35 1.28 -9.08
C GLN A 45 7.66 2.02 -7.76
N SER A 46 8.94 2.07 -7.38
CA SER A 46 9.35 2.68 -6.11
C SER A 46 9.26 4.21 -6.12
N ASP A 47 9.49 4.81 -7.28
CA ASP A 47 9.47 6.26 -7.50
C ASP A 47 8.95 6.54 -8.93
N ILE A 48 8.22 7.62 -9.08
CA ILE A 48 7.74 8.13 -10.37
C ILE A 48 8.73 9.12 -11.01
N HIS A 49 9.63 9.72 -10.22
CA HIS A 49 10.55 10.77 -10.66
C HIS A 49 11.86 10.18 -11.21
N HIS A 50 12.21 8.96 -10.82
CA HIS A 50 13.45 8.28 -11.21
C HIS A 50 13.18 7.13 -12.20
N THR A 51 12.70 7.48 -13.39
CA THR A 51 12.37 6.55 -14.50
C THR A 51 13.53 5.67 -14.97
N ARG A 52 14.78 5.97 -14.60
CA ARG A 52 15.97 5.23 -15.08
C ARG A 52 16.26 3.92 -14.36
N THR A 53 15.60 3.61 -13.23
CA THR A 53 15.93 2.38 -12.47
C THR A 53 14.77 1.40 -12.21
N TYR A 54 13.54 1.71 -12.63
CA TYR A 54 12.34 0.86 -12.55
C TYR A 54 12.34 -0.18 -11.40
N LYS A 55 12.69 0.24 -10.18
CA LYS A 55 12.74 -0.68 -9.05
C LYS A 55 11.32 -0.98 -8.62
N LEU A 56 10.89 -2.22 -8.81
CA LEU A 56 9.62 -2.70 -8.29
C LEU A 56 9.75 -2.98 -6.80
N GLN A 57 8.76 -2.55 -6.02
CA GLN A 57 8.65 -2.84 -4.61
C GLN A 57 7.22 -3.22 -4.23
N THR A 58 7.11 -4.00 -3.17
CA THR A 58 5.82 -4.30 -2.56
C THR A 58 5.41 -3.13 -1.68
N LYS A 59 4.17 -2.68 -1.85
CA LYS A 59 3.52 -1.78 -0.91
C LYS A 59 2.28 -2.41 -0.32
N ILE A 60 1.98 -2.05 0.92
CA ILE A 60 0.67 -2.26 1.53
C ILE A 60 -0.05 -0.92 1.55
N LEU A 61 -1.24 -0.89 0.96
CA LEU A 61 -2.13 0.26 0.97
C LEU A 61 -3.35 -0.03 1.84
N ARG A 62 -3.91 1.02 2.44
CA ARG A 62 -5.14 0.90 3.22
C ARG A 62 -6.11 2.04 2.97
N PHE A 63 -7.38 1.79 3.27
CA PHE A 63 -8.42 2.82 3.41
C PHE A 63 -9.45 2.43 4.47
N CYS A 64 -10.03 3.43 5.11
CA CYS A 64 -11.11 3.27 6.07
C CYS A 64 -12.42 2.96 5.34
N GLN A 65 -13.19 1.99 5.83
CA GLN A 65 -14.51 1.64 5.28
C GLN A 65 -15.65 2.49 5.90
N THR A 66 -15.32 3.46 6.74
CA THR A 66 -16.34 4.23 7.48
C THR A 66 -17.01 5.25 6.58
N LEU A 67 -18.35 5.36 6.67
CA LEU A 67 -19.14 6.32 5.88
C LEU A 67 -18.81 7.79 6.21
N LYS A 68 -18.18 8.05 7.36
CA LYS A 68 -17.83 9.40 7.81
C LYS A 68 -16.62 10.00 7.07
N GLN A 69 -15.83 9.19 6.37
CA GLN A 69 -14.62 9.65 5.69
C GLN A 69 -14.62 9.18 4.23
N SER A 70 -14.25 10.08 3.32
CA SER A 70 -14.01 9.69 1.93
C SER A 70 -12.85 8.69 1.87
N ILE A 71 -13.03 7.61 1.10
CA ILE A 71 -12.02 6.56 0.89
C ILE A 71 -10.67 7.19 0.48
N ILE A 72 -10.71 8.21 -0.38
CA ILE A 72 -9.51 8.93 -0.87
C ILE A 72 -8.76 9.63 0.27
N LYS A 73 -9.47 10.23 1.24
CA LYS A 73 -8.83 10.93 2.36
C LYS A 73 -8.15 9.96 3.32
N SER A 74 -8.63 8.72 3.40
CA SER A 74 -8.05 7.68 4.24
C SER A 74 -6.99 6.82 3.53
N TYR A 75 -6.79 7.05 2.23
CA TYR A 75 -5.85 6.30 1.41
C TYR A 75 -4.41 6.64 1.79
N ILE A 76 -3.64 5.60 2.10
CA ILE A 76 -2.22 5.69 2.41
C ILE A 76 -1.52 4.41 2.00
N GLU A 77 -0.28 4.53 1.54
CA GLU A 77 0.59 3.42 1.19
C GLU A 77 1.89 3.48 2.00
N ILE A 78 2.38 2.31 2.41
CA ILE A 78 3.74 2.16 2.96
C ILE A 78 4.44 0.98 2.26
N PRO A 79 5.76 1.05 2.06
CA PRO A 79 6.50 -0.10 1.56
C PRO A 79 6.49 -1.23 2.60
N ILE A 80 6.51 -2.48 2.13
CA ILE A 80 6.66 -3.67 2.97
C ILE A 80 7.73 -4.57 2.36
N THR A 81 8.73 -4.94 3.16
CA THR A 81 9.88 -5.72 2.71
C THR A 81 10.16 -6.86 3.67
N CYS A 82 10.59 -8.00 3.14
CA CYS A 82 11.04 -9.12 3.94
C CYS A 82 12.56 -9.03 4.13
N GLY A 83 12.98 -8.38 5.21
CA GLY A 83 14.39 -7.99 5.39
C GLY A 83 14.85 -7.00 4.32
N ASN A 84 16.16 -6.98 4.04
CA ASN A 84 16.79 -5.95 3.21
C ASN A 84 16.86 -6.25 1.71
N ASN A 85 16.60 -7.50 1.31
CA ASN A 85 16.84 -7.96 -0.07
C ASN A 85 15.58 -8.46 -0.78
N TYR A 86 14.47 -8.65 -0.06
CA TYR A 86 13.26 -9.28 -0.60
C TYR A 86 12.12 -8.26 -0.68
N HIS A 87 12.04 -7.57 -1.82
CA HIS A 87 11.06 -6.49 -2.03
C HIS A 87 9.87 -6.91 -2.88
N TYR A 88 9.89 -8.10 -3.50
CA TYR A 88 8.86 -8.53 -4.43
C TYR A 88 7.97 -9.63 -3.82
N LEU A 89 6.74 -9.30 -3.43
CA LEU A 89 5.75 -10.24 -2.95
C LEU A 89 5.25 -11.13 -4.09
N VAL A 90 5.38 -12.44 -3.91
CA VAL A 90 4.85 -13.47 -4.82
C VAL A 90 3.41 -13.78 -4.47
N THR A 91 3.13 -14.02 -3.19
CA THR A 91 1.79 -14.31 -2.67
C THR A 91 1.71 -13.99 -1.18
N GLY A 92 0.49 -13.83 -0.68
CA GLY A 92 0.26 -13.56 0.74
C GLY A 92 -1.05 -14.18 1.25
N LYS A 93 -1.11 -14.33 2.56
CA LYS A 93 -2.29 -14.84 3.27
C LYS A 93 -2.44 -14.14 4.60
N PHE A 94 -3.63 -13.57 4.84
CA PHE A 94 -3.99 -13.05 6.15
C PHE A 94 -4.66 -14.14 7.00
N SER A 95 -4.16 -14.33 8.23
CA SER A 95 -4.80 -15.14 9.27
C SER A 95 -5.55 -14.22 10.22
N LYS A 96 -6.88 -14.24 10.13
CA LYS A 96 -7.77 -13.43 11.00
C LYS A 96 -7.66 -13.83 12.47
N GLU A 97 -7.52 -15.12 12.75
CA GLU A 97 -7.39 -15.65 14.12
C GLU A 97 -6.11 -15.16 14.79
N LYS A 98 -4.98 -15.24 14.08
CA LYS A 98 -3.67 -14.85 14.60
C LYS A 98 -3.39 -13.35 14.48
N ASN A 99 -4.19 -12.62 13.70
CA ASN A 99 -3.92 -11.24 13.31
C ASN A 99 -2.53 -11.07 12.69
N ILE A 100 -2.14 -12.02 11.84
CA ILE A 100 -0.84 -12.04 11.14
C ILE A 100 -1.07 -12.15 9.65
N PHE A 101 -0.38 -11.30 8.89
CA PHE A 101 -0.20 -11.45 7.46
C PHE A 101 1.10 -12.21 7.18
N TYR A 102 1.01 -13.30 6.43
CA TYR A 102 2.15 -14.04 5.91
C TYR A 102 2.36 -13.70 4.45
N GLY A 103 3.61 -13.49 4.05
CA GLY A 103 3.96 -13.23 2.66
C GLY A 103 5.21 -13.97 2.23
N ILE A 104 5.20 -14.46 0.99
CA ILE A 104 6.38 -15.05 0.34
C ILE A 104 6.97 -13.99 -0.58
N PHE A 105 8.23 -13.63 -0.36
CA PHE A 105 8.92 -12.59 -1.11
C PHE A 105 10.08 -13.18 -1.90
N ARG A 106 10.33 -12.64 -3.09
CA ARG A 106 11.48 -12.94 -3.95
C ARG A 106 12.57 -11.89 -3.76
N ASN A 107 13.81 -12.34 -3.82
CA ASN A 107 14.99 -11.48 -3.75
C ASN A 107 15.07 -10.57 -5.00
N THR A 108 15.25 -9.27 -4.79
CA THR A 108 15.33 -8.24 -5.84
C THR A 108 16.74 -7.70 -6.09
N THR A 109 17.75 -8.10 -5.31
CA THR A 109 19.16 -7.73 -5.55
C THR A 109 19.84 -8.64 -6.58
N LEU A 110 19.20 -9.76 -6.93
CA LEU A 110 19.73 -10.82 -7.78
C LEU A 110 19.19 -10.80 -9.22
N ALA A 111 18.95 -9.61 -9.80
CA ALA A 111 18.44 -9.48 -11.16
C ALA A 111 19.30 -10.20 -12.22
N ASN A 112 20.57 -10.52 -11.91
CA ASN A 112 21.52 -11.16 -12.81
C ASN A 112 22.01 -12.57 -12.38
N SER A 113 21.50 -13.18 -11.30
CA SER A 113 21.93 -14.54 -10.91
C SER A 113 20.79 -15.53 -11.02
N SER A 114 21.07 -16.72 -11.55
CA SER A 114 20.15 -17.86 -11.76
C SER A 114 19.45 -18.40 -10.51
N HIS A 115 19.71 -17.83 -9.32
CA HIS A 115 19.11 -18.23 -8.05
C HIS A 115 18.01 -17.25 -7.61
N THR A 116 16.74 -17.65 -7.77
CA THR A 116 15.61 -16.93 -7.18
C THR A 116 15.44 -17.30 -5.71
N GLY A 117 16.17 -16.60 -4.84
CA GLY A 117 15.97 -16.73 -3.40
C GLY A 117 14.55 -16.30 -3.01
N HIS A 118 13.86 -17.10 -2.22
CA HIS A 118 12.57 -16.78 -1.62
C HIS A 118 12.69 -16.69 -0.09
N ALA A 119 11.93 -15.80 0.53
CA ALA A 119 11.82 -15.68 1.97
C ALA A 119 10.36 -15.60 2.39
N VAL A 120 10.03 -16.20 3.53
CA VAL A 120 8.71 -16.10 4.15
C VAL A 120 8.82 -15.13 5.31
N CYS A 121 7.99 -14.09 5.31
CA CYS A 121 7.89 -13.15 6.43
C CYS A 121 6.47 -13.12 6.99
N ALA A 122 6.39 -12.88 8.30
CA ALA A 122 5.16 -12.73 9.04
C ALA A 122 5.10 -11.32 9.64
N TYR A 123 3.97 -10.64 9.48
CA TYR A 123 3.74 -9.29 9.96
C TYR A 123 2.47 -9.28 10.81
N SER A 124 2.59 -8.89 12.08
CA SER A 124 1.40 -8.67 12.89
C SER A 124 0.64 -7.46 12.35
N ILE A 125 -0.69 -7.50 12.41
CA ILE A 125 -1.48 -6.32 12.03
C ILE A 125 -1.18 -5.13 12.94
N HIS A 126 -0.76 -5.40 14.18
CA HIS A 126 -0.27 -4.35 15.08
C HIS A 126 0.95 -3.62 14.50
N SER A 127 1.99 -4.34 14.06
CA SER A 127 3.19 -3.69 13.49
C SER A 127 2.91 -2.95 12.19
N ILE A 128 2.02 -3.48 11.33
CA ILE A 128 1.56 -2.80 10.12
C ILE A 128 0.85 -1.47 10.49
N ARG A 129 -0.03 -1.49 11.50
CA ARG A 129 -0.76 -0.30 11.95
C ARG A 129 0.18 0.76 12.53
N GLU A 130 1.15 0.34 13.33
CA GLU A 130 2.17 1.24 13.86
C GLU A 130 3.00 1.87 12.73
N ALA A 131 3.42 1.09 11.74
CA ALA A 131 4.16 1.61 10.59
C ALA A 131 3.35 2.70 9.85
N PHE A 132 2.05 2.47 9.59
CA PHE A 132 1.19 3.50 9.02
C PHE A 132 1.04 4.73 9.92
N PHE A 133 0.88 4.54 11.23
CA PHE A 133 0.78 5.64 12.18
C PHE A 133 2.04 6.51 12.18
N GLN A 134 3.22 5.89 12.18
CA GLN A 134 4.49 6.62 12.11
C GLN A 134 4.63 7.39 10.79
N THR A 135 4.21 6.82 9.66
CA THR A 135 4.18 7.53 8.37
C THR A 135 3.25 8.75 8.41
N ILE A 136 2.05 8.61 8.98
CA ILE A 136 1.09 9.71 9.12
C ILE A 136 1.63 10.79 10.03
N LYS A 137 2.14 10.40 11.22
CA LYS A 137 2.71 11.33 12.20
C LYS A 137 3.84 12.15 11.57
N ARG A 138 4.78 11.49 10.88
CA ARG A 138 5.91 12.16 10.23
C ARG A 138 5.47 13.24 9.23
N CYS A 139 4.40 12.99 8.48
CA CYS A 139 3.90 13.97 7.51
C CYS A 139 3.01 15.04 8.16
N ILE A 140 1.96 14.65 8.87
CA ILE A 140 0.92 15.58 9.36
C ILE A 140 1.35 16.33 10.62
N VAL A 141 2.07 15.66 11.53
CA VAL A 141 2.44 16.23 12.84
C VAL A 141 3.82 16.86 12.78
N ASP A 142 4.77 16.23 12.10
CA ASP A 142 6.14 16.74 12.04
C ASP A 142 6.40 17.61 10.80
N GLY A 143 5.50 17.60 9.79
CA GLY A 143 5.68 18.35 8.54
C GLY A 143 6.87 17.87 7.69
N LYS A 144 7.34 16.62 7.89
CA LYS A 144 8.61 16.15 7.30
C LYS A 144 8.38 15.34 6.03
N GLY A 145 9.11 15.72 4.97
CA GLY A 145 9.14 15.01 3.70
C GLY A 145 8.04 15.46 2.75
N TYR A 146 7.59 14.53 1.92
CA TYR A 146 6.57 14.74 0.90
C TYR A 146 5.37 13.84 1.16
N ARG A 147 4.18 14.30 0.78
CA ARG A 147 2.93 13.52 0.84
C ARG A 147 3.05 12.21 0.07
N GLY A 148 3.88 12.19 -0.97
CA GLY A 148 4.02 11.07 -1.89
C GLY A 148 2.78 10.88 -2.75
N LEU A 149 2.71 9.72 -3.40
CA LEU A 149 1.62 9.34 -4.30
C LEU A 149 1.53 10.24 -5.53
N GLY A 150 2.66 10.72 -6.04
CA GLY A 150 2.72 11.57 -7.23
C GLY A 150 2.12 10.95 -8.50
N PHE A 151 1.94 9.61 -8.54
CA PHE A 151 1.20 8.92 -9.60
C PHE A 151 -0.31 9.21 -9.57
N ILE A 152 -0.83 9.74 -8.46
CA ILE A 152 -2.23 10.16 -8.28
C ILE A 152 -2.34 11.67 -8.58
N SER A 153 -1.53 12.46 -7.90
CA SER A 153 -1.50 13.92 -8.01
C SER A 153 -0.13 14.44 -7.60
N PRO A 154 0.36 15.57 -8.16
CA PRO A 154 1.72 16.05 -7.92
C PRO A 154 2.14 15.99 -6.44
N ASP A 155 3.37 15.54 -6.21
CA ASP A 155 3.92 15.46 -4.86
C ASP A 155 4.02 16.86 -4.26
N THR A 156 3.50 17.01 -3.05
CA THR A 156 3.56 18.24 -2.28
C THR A 156 4.32 18.00 -0.99
N HIS A 157 4.97 19.04 -0.48
CA HIS A 157 5.55 18.98 0.86
C HIS A 157 4.48 18.68 1.90
N CYS A 158 4.87 17.90 2.91
CA CYS A 158 4.01 17.67 4.07
C CYS A 158 3.78 18.98 4.81
N VAL A 159 2.53 19.24 5.20
CA VAL A 159 2.14 20.44 5.96
C VAL A 159 1.88 20.02 7.40
N SER A 160 2.59 20.67 8.33
CA SER A 160 2.37 20.47 9.77
C SER A 160 1.06 21.12 10.18
N ASN A 161 0.16 20.35 10.78
CA ASN A 161 -1.10 20.84 11.38
C ASN A 161 -0.98 21.07 12.90
N LYS A 162 0.22 21.39 13.39
CA LYS A 162 0.44 21.83 14.78
C LYS A 162 -0.05 23.25 14.99
#